data_AF-A0A6P0HTA2-F1
#
_entry.id   AF-A0A6P0HTA2-F1
#
_cell.length_a   1.000
_cell.length_b   1.000
_cell.length_c   1.000
_cell.angle_alpha   90.00
_cell.angle_beta   90.00
_cell.angle_gamma   90.00
#
_symmetry.space_group_name_H-M   'P 1'
#
loop_
_entity.id
_entity.type
_entity.pdbx_description
1 polymer ?
#
loop_
_entity_poly.entity_id
_entity_poly.type
_entity_poly.pdbx_seq_one_letter_code
_entity_poly.pdbx_strand_id
1 'polypeptide(L)'
;MKIQRPLPKSSALYPNTENILKKGNIPMSSLSRSDKKEIEKLRARLNDIYSGAAGEVWDEEDRWPSAEELSRIIPAIKAIFEDLVPSHTWSLNTIDKYDTPSQAAEFLFKRGATA
;
A
#
# COMPACT_ATOMS: atom_id res chain seq x y z
N MET A 1 -19.28 20.24 -40.99
CA MET A 1 -18.41 20.87 -39.98
C MET A 1 -18.32 19.95 -38.77
N LYS A 2 -17.15 19.38 -38.46
CA LYS A 2 -16.92 18.51 -37.30
C LYS A 2 -16.01 19.25 -36.32
N ILE A 3 -16.53 19.56 -35.14
CA ILE A 3 -15.79 20.24 -34.07
C ILE A 3 -15.00 19.17 -33.32
N GLN A 4 -13.69 19.05 -33.61
CA GLN A 4 -12.77 18.27 -32.78
C GLN A 4 -12.52 19.04 -31.49
N ARG A 5 -12.95 18.48 -30.35
CA ARG A 5 -12.54 18.96 -29.03
C ARG A 5 -11.11 18.47 -28.78
N PRO A 6 -10.16 19.33 -28.37
CA PRO A 6 -8.82 18.86 -28.02
C PRO A 6 -8.88 18.04 -26.72
N LEU A 7 -8.24 16.87 -26.73
CA LEU A 7 -7.93 16.09 -25.54
C LEU A 7 -7.05 16.93 -24.59
N PRO A 8 -7.26 16.87 -23.27
CA PRO A 8 -6.38 17.54 -22.33
C PRO A 8 -4.97 16.96 -22.47
N LYS A 9 -3.99 17.86 -22.61
CA LYS A 9 -2.57 17.52 -22.55
C LYS A 9 -2.31 16.90 -21.17
N SER A 10 -2.20 15.58 -21.12
CA SER A 10 -1.75 14.83 -19.94
C SER A 10 -0.29 15.17 -19.69
N SER A 11 -0.08 16.30 -19.03
CA SER A 11 1.22 16.78 -18.58
C SER A 11 1.43 16.31 -17.14
N ALA A 12 2.35 15.35 -16.99
CA ALA A 12 3.16 15.15 -15.79
C ALA A 12 2.43 14.88 -14.46
N LEU A 13 1.83 13.70 -14.30
CA LEU A 13 1.35 13.27 -12.97
C LEU A 13 2.05 12.07 -12.33
N TYR A 14 2.90 11.32 -13.03
CA TYR A 14 3.82 10.38 -12.37
C TYR A 14 5.10 10.23 -13.19
N PRO A 15 6.17 10.99 -12.89
CA PRO A 15 7.48 10.50 -13.27
C PRO A 15 7.72 9.26 -12.41
N ASN A 16 7.96 8.11 -13.05
CA ASN A 16 8.67 6.97 -12.46
C ASN A 16 7.86 5.73 -12.00
N THR A 17 6.65 5.45 -12.51
CA THR A 17 6.03 4.11 -12.31
C THR A 17 6.64 3.02 -13.21
N GLU A 18 7.21 3.37 -14.37
CA GLU A 18 7.81 2.40 -15.31
C GLU A 18 9.14 1.80 -14.84
N ASN A 19 9.81 2.41 -13.85
CA ASN A 19 11.11 1.93 -13.35
C ASN A 19 11.02 1.05 -12.10
N ILE A 20 9.90 1.08 -11.37
CA ILE A 20 9.73 0.33 -10.11
C ILE A 20 9.48 -1.16 -10.41
N LEU A 21 8.83 -1.47 -11.54
CA LEU A 21 8.50 -2.85 -11.92
C LEU A 21 9.67 -3.63 -12.58
N LYS A 22 10.79 -2.98 -12.92
CA LYS A 22 11.93 -3.61 -13.62
C LYS A 22 13.16 -3.88 -12.76
N LYS A 23 13.24 -3.40 -11.53
CA LYS A 23 14.39 -3.62 -10.64
C LYS A 23 13.92 -4.17 -9.31
N GLY A 24 14.21 -5.45 -9.08
CA GLY A 24 14.06 -6.08 -7.77
C GLY A 24 14.72 -5.25 -6.67
N ASN A 25 14.05 -5.18 -5.52
CA ASN A 25 14.53 -4.61 -4.26
C ASN A 25 15.24 -3.25 -4.38
N ILE A 26 14.50 -2.19 -4.66
CA ILE A 26 14.95 -0.83 -4.37
C ILE A 26 15.02 -0.69 -2.83
N PRO A 27 16.20 -0.42 -2.23
CA PRO A 27 16.30 -0.23 -0.80
C PRO A 27 15.57 1.06 -0.40
N MET A 28 14.86 1.03 0.73
CA MET A 28 14.08 2.16 1.30
C MET A 28 14.89 3.47 1.39
N SER A 29 16.22 3.35 1.55
CA SER A 29 17.17 4.47 1.56
C SER A 29 17.29 5.24 0.24
N SER A 30 16.83 4.68 -0.88
CA SER A 30 16.90 5.29 -2.23
C SER A 30 15.54 5.82 -2.74
N LEU A 31 14.50 5.77 -1.90
CA LEU A 31 13.18 6.30 -2.24
C LEU A 31 13.16 7.83 -2.31
N SER A 32 12.42 8.37 -3.27
CA SER A 32 12.23 9.80 -3.39
C SER A 32 11.44 10.35 -2.19
N ARG A 33 11.54 11.66 -1.94
CA ARG A 33 10.73 12.31 -0.90
C ARG A 33 9.22 12.14 -1.15
N SER A 34 8.80 12.01 -2.40
CA SER A 34 7.41 11.76 -2.78
C SER A 34 6.98 10.34 -2.42
N ASP A 35 7.83 9.34 -2.69
CA ASP A 35 7.54 7.94 -2.36
C ASP A 35 7.42 7.75 -0.84
N LYS A 36 8.30 8.40 -0.07
CA LYS A 36 8.24 8.35 1.41
C LYS A 36 6.93 8.91 1.95
N LYS A 37 6.43 10.01 1.37
CA LYS A 37 5.12 10.57 1.75
C LYS A 37 3.98 9.64 1.42
N GLU A 38 4.03 8.96 0.28
CA GLU A 38 2.99 7.98 -0.10
C GLU A 38 3.00 6.77 0.84
N ILE A 39 4.18 6.26 1.22
CA ILE A 39 4.30 5.20 2.22
C ILE A 39 3.77 5.65 3.59
N GLU A 40 4.07 6.88 4.03
CA GLU A 40 3.55 7.41 5.29
C GLU A 40 2.01 7.51 5.28
N LYS A 41 1.41 7.94 4.18
CA LYS A 41 -0.05 7.96 4.04
C LYS A 41 -0.65 6.56 4.03
N LEU A 42 -0.04 5.62 3.31
CA LEU A 42 -0.45 4.21 3.33
C LEU A 42 -0.39 3.64 4.74
N ARG A 43 0.72 3.90 5.46
CA ARG A 43 0.88 3.49 6.85
C ARG A 43 -0.22 4.06 7.74
N ALA A 44 -0.54 5.35 7.62
CA ALA A 44 -1.62 5.97 8.41
C ALA A 44 -2.96 5.26 8.14
N ARG A 45 -3.30 5.05 6.87
CA ARG A 45 -4.54 4.35 6.47
C ARG A 45 -4.58 2.90 6.95
N LEU A 46 -3.45 2.20 6.94
CA LEU A 46 -3.34 0.86 7.49
C LEU A 46 -3.48 0.87 9.01
N ASN A 47 -2.88 1.84 9.70
CA ASN A 47 -3.01 1.96 11.15
C ASN A 47 -4.48 2.13 11.58
N ASP A 48 -5.29 2.85 10.80
CA ASP A 48 -6.73 2.98 11.03
C ASP A 48 -7.45 1.62 10.91
N ILE A 49 -7.08 0.80 9.91
CA ILE A 49 -7.65 -0.54 9.73
C ILE A 49 -7.27 -1.46 10.90
N TYR A 50 -6.00 -1.44 11.32
CA TYR A 50 -5.53 -2.23 12.45
C TYR A 50 -6.23 -1.82 13.75
N SER A 51 -6.34 -0.51 13.99
CA SER A 51 -7.05 0.02 15.16
C SER A 51 -8.54 -0.39 15.15
N GLY A 52 -9.19 -0.31 13.99
CA GLY A 52 -10.58 -0.75 13.83
C GLY A 52 -10.77 -2.25 14.05
N ALA A 53 -9.80 -3.08 13.64
CA ALA A 53 -9.86 -4.53 13.83
C ALA A 53 -9.60 -4.95 15.28
N ALA A 54 -8.73 -4.22 15.98
CA ALA A 54 -8.41 -4.42 17.40
C ALA A 54 -9.48 -3.85 18.34
N GLY A 55 -10.22 -2.82 17.91
CA GLY A 55 -11.17 -2.08 18.76
C GLY A 55 -10.50 -1.06 19.68
N GLU A 56 -9.21 -0.82 19.50
CA GLU A 56 -8.38 0.11 20.27
C GLU A 56 -7.35 0.79 19.36
N VAL A 57 -6.66 1.82 19.86
CA VAL A 57 -5.59 2.46 19.07
C VAL A 57 -4.45 1.48 18.90
N TRP A 58 -4.07 1.21 17.64
CA TRP A 58 -2.96 0.32 17.34
C TRP A 58 -1.62 0.98 17.67
N ASP A 59 -0.83 0.32 18.51
CA ASP A 59 0.58 0.62 18.73
C ASP A 59 1.44 -0.49 18.12
N GLU A 60 2.15 -0.17 17.03
CA GLU A 60 2.99 -1.13 16.31
C GLU A 60 4.34 -1.41 16.99
N GLU A 61 4.71 -0.64 18.02
CA GLU A 61 5.94 -0.89 18.81
C GLU A 61 5.68 -1.84 19.99
N ASP A 62 4.45 -1.92 20.46
CA ASP A 62 4.09 -2.66 21.68
C ASP A 62 3.62 -4.10 21.41
N ARG A 63 3.06 -4.38 20.22
CA ARG A 63 2.47 -5.70 19.95
C ARG A 63 2.40 -6.11 18.47
N TRP A 64 2.24 -7.42 18.26
CA TRP A 64 1.87 -8.03 16.99
C TRP A 64 0.39 -8.44 16.97
N PRO A 65 -0.25 -8.47 15.78
CA PRO A 65 -1.63 -8.92 15.65
C PRO A 65 -1.75 -10.42 15.91
N SER A 66 -2.79 -10.75 16.65
CA SER A 66 -3.25 -12.13 16.80
C SER A 66 -3.78 -12.68 15.48
N ALA A 67 -3.89 -14.00 15.39
CA ALA A 67 -4.50 -14.64 14.22
C ALA A 67 -5.95 -14.19 13.99
N GLU A 68 -6.70 -13.91 15.06
CA GLU A 68 -8.07 -13.39 14.98
C GLU A 68 -8.09 -11.98 14.37
N GLU A 69 -7.19 -11.10 14.80
CA GLU A 69 -7.08 -9.75 14.24
C GLU A 69 -6.62 -9.80 12.78
N LEU A 70 -5.62 -10.61 12.44
CA LEU A 70 -5.19 -10.81 11.05
C LEU A 70 -6.33 -11.28 10.15
N SER A 71 -7.22 -12.13 10.66
CA SER A 71 -8.40 -12.60 9.92
C SER A 71 -9.41 -11.48 9.60
N ARG A 72 -9.34 -10.34 10.31
CA ARG A 72 -10.14 -9.14 10.04
C ARG A 72 -9.36 -8.11 9.23
N ILE A 73 -8.09 -7.92 9.56
CA ILE A 73 -7.18 -6.95 8.95
C ILE A 73 -6.96 -7.26 7.47
N ILE A 74 -6.53 -8.49 7.14
CA ILE A 74 -6.13 -8.83 5.77
C ILE A 74 -7.32 -8.68 4.80
N PRO A 75 -8.54 -9.18 5.09
CA PRO A 75 -9.70 -8.92 4.23
C PRO A 75 -10.08 -7.45 4.11
N ALA A 76 -9.95 -6.66 5.20
CA ALA A 76 -10.25 -5.22 5.16
C ALA A 76 -9.26 -4.46 4.27
N ILE A 77 -7.96 -4.75 4.40
CA ILE A 77 -6.93 -4.22 3.50
C ILE A 77 -7.21 -4.66 2.06
N LYS A 78 -7.50 -5.95 1.86
CA LYS A 78 -7.81 -6.49 0.54
C LYS A 78 -8.98 -5.76 -0.11
N ALA A 79 -10.08 -5.54 0.59
CA ALA A 79 -11.25 -4.85 0.06
C ALA A 79 -10.95 -3.43 -0.45
N ILE A 80 -9.89 -2.78 0.06
CA ILE A 80 -9.47 -1.44 -0.35
C ILE A 80 -8.50 -1.48 -1.54
N PHE A 81 -7.60 -2.47 -1.58
CA PHE A 81 -6.47 -2.48 -2.51
C PHE A 81 -6.52 -3.61 -3.55
N GLU A 82 -7.55 -4.46 -3.57
CA GLU A 82 -7.63 -5.66 -4.44
C GLU A 82 -7.39 -5.34 -5.92
N ASP A 83 -7.91 -4.22 -6.42
CA ASP A 83 -7.74 -3.80 -7.82
C ASP A 83 -6.38 -3.16 -8.12
N LEU A 84 -5.65 -2.76 -7.09
CA LEU A 84 -4.39 -2.01 -7.19
C LEU A 84 -3.15 -2.91 -7.08
N VAL A 85 -3.28 -4.06 -6.43
CA VAL A 85 -2.15 -4.97 -6.20
C VAL A 85 -2.41 -6.37 -6.76
N PRO A 86 -1.37 -7.10 -7.20
CA PRO A 86 -1.52 -8.45 -7.73
C PRO A 86 -2.17 -9.42 -6.75
N SER A 87 -2.95 -10.39 -7.25
CA SER A 87 -3.70 -11.35 -6.43
C SER A 87 -2.84 -12.20 -5.49
N HIS A 88 -1.57 -12.51 -5.86
CA HIS A 88 -0.65 -13.27 -5.01
C HIS A 88 -0.18 -12.51 -3.77
N THR A 89 -0.47 -11.21 -3.67
CA THR A 89 -0.23 -10.36 -2.49
C THR A 89 -1.02 -10.86 -1.27
N TRP A 90 -2.14 -11.53 -1.52
CA TRP A 90 -3.08 -12.03 -0.51
C TRP A 90 -2.88 -13.51 -0.16
N SER A 91 -1.75 -14.09 -0.54
CA SER A 91 -1.43 -15.49 -0.28
C SER A 91 -1.10 -15.73 1.19
N LEU A 92 -1.28 -16.96 1.66
CA LEU A 92 -0.80 -17.36 3.00
C LEU A 92 0.72 -17.17 3.16
N ASN A 93 1.48 -17.24 2.05
CA ASN A 93 2.94 -17.06 2.04
C ASN A 93 3.39 -15.60 2.25
N THR A 94 2.45 -14.65 2.32
CA THR A 94 2.73 -13.23 2.51
C THR A 94 2.10 -12.68 3.79
N ILE A 95 1.55 -13.54 4.65
CA ILE A 95 0.92 -13.13 5.93
C ILE A 95 1.92 -12.39 6.83
N ASP A 96 3.18 -12.82 6.85
CA ASP A 96 4.27 -12.20 7.60
C ASP A 96 4.54 -10.73 7.18
N LYS A 97 3.99 -10.29 6.04
CA LYS A 97 4.09 -8.90 5.59
C LYS A 97 3.02 -7.99 6.21
N TYR A 98 2.13 -8.56 7.01
CA TYR A 98 1.03 -7.87 7.70
C TYR A 98 1.20 -7.86 9.22
N ASP A 99 2.40 -8.10 9.74
CA ASP A 99 2.63 -8.08 11.20
C ASP A 99 2.55 -6.65 11.76
N THR A 100 2.86 -5.63 10.96
CA THR A 100 2.68 -4.22 11.37
C THR A 100 2.16 -3.34 10.23
N PRO A 101 1.48 -2.22 10.54
CA PRO A 101 1.08 -1.21 9.56
C PRO A 101 2.25 -0.72 8.69
N SER A 102 3.43 -0.49 9.28
CA SER A 102 4.63 -0.09 8.55
C SER A 102 5.09 -1.14 7.54
N GLN A 103 5.16 -2.41 7.93
CA GLN A 103 5.56 -3.49 7.03
C GLN A 103 4.55 -3.69 5.90
N ALA A 104 3.25 -3.65 6.24
CA ALA A 104 2.17 -3.75 5.26
C ALA A 104 2.20 -2.58 4.27
N ALA A 105 2.48 -1.35 4.73
CA ALA A 105 2.57 -0.17 3.87
C ALA A 105 3.68 -0.31 2.83
N GLU A 106 4.88 -0.70 3.28
CA GLU A 106 6.01 -0.94 2.38
C GLU A 106 5.73 -2.07 1.40
N PHE A 107 5.13 -3.17 1.88
CA PHE A 107 4.83 -4.33 1.06
C PHE A 107 3.82 -3.99 -0.04
N LEU A 108 2.72 -3.31 0.32
CA LEU A 108 1.70 -2.88 -0.63
C LEU A 108 2.23 -1.83 -1.61
N PHE A 109 3.03 -0.87 -1.14
CA PHE A 109 3.65 0.13 -2.01
C PHE A 109 4.56 -0.52 -3.07
N LYS A 110 5.41 -1.48 -2.66
CA LYS A 110 6.26 -2.26 -3.59
C LYS A 110 5.46 -3.07 -4.61
N ARG A 111 4.17 -3.32 -4.34
CA ARG A 111 3.23 -4.04 -5.21
C ARG A 111 2.35 -3.11 -6.05
N GLY A 112 2.46 -1.80 -5.89
CA GLY A 112 1.74 -0.80 -6.69
C GLY A 112 0.59 -0.08 -5.95
N ALA A 113 0.36 -0.37 -4.67
CA ALA A 113 -0.62 0.38 -3.88
C ALA A 113 -0.18 1.83 -3.68
N THR A 114 -1.16 2.72 -3.67
CA THR A 114 -1.02 4.16 -3.35
C THR A 114 -2.15 4.56 -2.41
N ALA A 115 -1.93 5.61 -1.61
CA ALA A 115 -2.83 5.96 -0.50
C ALA A 115 -4.14 6.63 -0.94
#